data_AF-A0A0C2T174-F1
#
_entry.id   AF-A0A0C2T174-F1
#
_cell.length_a   1.000
_cell.length_b   1.000
_cell.length_c   1.000
_cell.angle_alpha   90.00
_cell.angle_beta   90.00
_cell.angle_gamma   90.00
#
_symmetry.space_group_name_H-M   'P 1'
#
loop_
_entity.id
_entity.type
_entity.pdbx_description
1 polymer ?
#
loop_
_entity_poly.entity_id
_entity_poly.type
_entity_poly.pdbx_seq_one_letter_code
_entity_poly.pdbx_strand_id
1 'polypeptide(L)' 'MGEHGAVKTDPAIERFNRMREEAYKNFRWTRTTVRTAVLGFIVFPGLLYGLSQVGYRRWDWIARRKGEPLRVSTHD' A
#
# COMPACT_ATOMS: atom_id res chain seq x y z
N MET A 1 1.04 42.53 -10.51
CA MET A 1 0.84 41.37 -11.40
C MET A 1 -0.62 41.40 -11.82
N GLY A 2 -0.91 41.49 -13.12
CA GLY A 2 -2.22 41.85 -13.66
C GLY A 2 -3.32 40.90 -13.22
N GLU A 3 -4.32 41.44 -12.54
CA GLU A 3 -5.48 40.71 -12.04
C GLU A 3 -6.50 40.55 -13.17
N HIS A 4 -6.36 39.49 -13.94
CA HIS A 4 -7.48 38.91 -14.68
C HIS A 4 -8.13 37.91 -13.73
N GLY A 5 -9.32 38.24 -13.20
CA GLY A 5 -10.01 37.46 -12.18
C GLY A 5 -10.17 35.99 -12.59
N ALA A 6 -9.19 35.16 -12.21
CA ALA A 6 -8.93 33.91 -12.92
C ALA A 6 -9.83 32.76 -12.46
N VAL A 7 -10.39 32.81 -11.24
CA VAL A 7 -11.35 31.82 -10.73
C VAL A 7 -12.19 32.48 -9.65
N LYS A 8 -13.51 32.23 -9.65
CA LYS A 8 -14.38 32.58 -8.52
C LYS A 8 -14.00 31.71 -7.33
N THR A 9 -13.44 32.31 -6.28
CA THR A 9 -13.08 31.59 -5.06
C THR A 9 -14.33 31.17 -4.30
N ASP A 10 -14.56 29.86 -4.21
CA ASP A 10 -15.61 29.29 -3.37
C ASP A 10 -15.04 29.03 -1.97
N PRO A 11 -15.53 29.73 -0.93
CA PRO A 11 -15.01 29.54 0.42
C PRO A 11 -15.28 28.14 0.98
N ALA A 12 -16.18 27.35 0.40
CA ALA A 12 -16.37 25.94 0.77
C ALA A 12 -15.22 25.07 0.24
N ILE A 13 -14.79 25.28 -1.01
CA ILE A 13 -13.69 24.55 -1.63
C ILE A 13 -12.37 24.86 -0.91
N GLU A 14 -12.11 26.13 -0.60
CA GLU A 14 -10.91 26.53 0.14
C GLU A 14 -10.85 25.91 1.54
N ARG A 15 -12.00 25.83 2.23
CA ARG A 15 -12.09 25.19 3.54
C ARG A 15 -11.85 23.68 3.47
N PHE A 16 -12.40 23.02 2.44
CA PHE A 16 -12.16 21.59 2.23
C PHE A 16 -10.69 21.31 1.89
N ASN A 17 -10.09 22.14 1.04
CA ASN A 17 -8.67 22.02 0.71
C ASN A 17 -7.82 22.16 1.98
N ARG A 18 -8.05 23.22 2.76
CA ARG A 18 -7.38 23.42 4.06
C ARG A 18 -7.58 22.25 5.02
N MET A 19 -8.80 21.72 5.14
CA MET A 19 -9.08 20.56 5.99
C MET A 19 -8.24 19.34 5.61
N ARG A 20 -8.09 19.07 4.30
CA ARG A 20 -7.29 17.93 3.80
C ARG A 20 -5.80 18.15 4.00
N GLU A 21 -5.30 19.32 3.63
CA GLU A 21 -3.88 19.65 3.73
C GLU A 21 -3.40 19.69 5.19
N GLU A 22 -4.24 20.16 6.10
CA GLU A 22 -3.93 20.30 7.52
C GLU A 22 -4.41 19.11 8.37
N ALA A 23 -4.91 18.03 7.75
CA ALA A 23 -5.45 16.88 8.46
C ALA A 23 -4.47 16.28 9.48
N TYR A 24 -3.16 16.31 9.18
CA TYR A 24 -2.12 15.79 10.07
C TYR A 24 -1.99 16.59 11.37
N LYS A 25 -2.28 17.91 11.36
CA LYS A 25 -2.18 18.77 12.56
C LYS A 25 -3.19 18.36 13.63
N ASN A 26 -4.34 17.85 13.20
CA ASN A 26 -5.45 17.45 14.08
C ASN A 26 -5.55 15.93 14.26
N PHE A 27 -4.56 15.18 13.78
CA PHE A 27 -4.58 13.73 13.83
C PHE A 27 -4.51 13.20 15.27
N ARG A 28 -5.29 12.15 15.56
CA ARG A 28 -5.29 11.48 16.86
C ARG A 28 -5.28 9.96 16.70
N TRP A 29 -4.49 9.29 17.53
CA TRP A 29 -4.54 7.84 17.67
C TRP A 29 -5.81 7.43 18.41
N THR A 30 -6.70 6.77 17.68
CA THR A 30 -7.93 6.16 18.18
C THR A 30 -7.86 4.68 17.89
N ARG A 31 -8.71 3.87 18.51
CA ARG A 31 -8.74 2.42 18.27
C ARG A 31 -8.88 2.09 16.78
N THR A 32 -9.68 2.87 16.05
CA THR A 32 -9.89 2.67 14.61
C THR A 32 -8.66 3.06 13.80
N THR A 33 -8.06 4.23 14.03
CA THR A 33 -6.88 4.67 13.26
C THR A 33 -5.65 3.81 13.54
N VAL A 34 -5.47 3.36 14.78
CA VAL A 34 -4.42 2.39 15.14
C VAL A 34 -4.63 1.07 14.41
N ARG A 35 -5.85 0.52 14.40
CA ARG A 35 -6.16 -0.73 13.69
C ARG A 35 -5.84 -0.61 12.20
N THR A 36 -6.28 0.47 11.56
CA THR A 36 -5.98 0.71 10.14
C THR A 36 -4.48 0.82 9.88
N ALA A 37 -3.74 1.54 10.73
CA ALA A 37 -2.29 1.67 10.59
C ALA A 37 -1.57 0.32 10.75
N VAL A 38 -1.90 -0.45 11.80
CA VAL A 38 -1.29 -1.76 12.04
C VAL A 38 -1.59 -2.74 10.91
N LEU A 39 -2.84 -2.79 10.46
CA LEU A 39 -3.23 -3.68 9.35
C LEU A 39 -2.52 -3.29 8.04
N GLY A 40 -2.49 -2.00 7.72
CA GLY A 40 -1.94 -1.51 6.45
C GLY A 40 -0.42 -1.51 6.38
N PHE A 41 0.27 -1.10 7.45
CA PHE A 41 1.72 -0.92 7.44
C PHE A 41 2.52 -2.10 7.99
N ILE A 42 1.91 -2.94 8.83
CA ILE A 42 2.62 -4.06 9.47
C ILE A 42 2.09 -5.38 8.95
N VAL A 43 0.79 -5.64 9.13
CA VAL A 43 0.22 -6.96 8.83
C VAL A 43 0.27 -7.25 7.34
N PHE A 44 -0.21 -6.33 6.49
CA PHE A 44 -0.24 -6.56 5.05
C PHE A 44 1.16 -6.75 4.43
N PRO A 45 2.16 -5.87 4.68
CA PRO A 45 3.51 -6.08 4.15
C PRO A 45 4.18 -7.32 4.75
N GLY A 46 3.99 -7.57 6.05
CA GLY A 46 4.55 -8.75 6.73
C GLY A 46 4.00 -10.07 6.16
N LEU A 47 2.69 -10.14 5.92
CA LEU A 47 2.07 -11.30 5.28
C LEU A 47 2.57 -11.48 3.85
N LEU A 48 2.63 -10.41 3.07
CA LEU A 48 3.10 -10.48 1.69
C LEU A 48 4.55 -10.97 1.61
N TYR A 49 5.42 -10.45 2.49
CA TYR A 49 6.80 -10.91 2.60
C TYR A 49 6.89 -12.37 3.04
N GLY A 50 6.12 -12.79 4.06
CA GLY A 50 6.10 -14.18 4.51
C GLY A 50 5.67 -15.16 3.41
N LEU A 51 4.62 -14.82 2.67
CA LEU A 51 4.17 -15.61 1.51
C LEU A 51 5.24 -15.65 0.40
N SER A 52 5.90 -14.51 0.15
CA SER A 52 6.99 -14.43 -0.81
C SER A 52 8.13 -15.37 -0.43
N GLN A 53 8.56 -15.39 0.84
CA GLN A 53 9.63 -16.29 1.31
C GLN A 53 9.28 -17.77 1.15
N VAL A 54 8.03 -18.16 1.42
CA VAL A 54 7.58 -19.55 1.24
C VAL A 54 7.57 -19.97 -0.24
N GLY A 55 7.23 -19.05 -1.13
CA GLY A 55 7.24 -19.27 -2.58
C GLY A 55 8.62 -19.11 -3.22
N TYR A 56 9.54 -18.39 -2.57
CA TYR A 56 10.83 -18.03 -3.12
C TYR A 56 11.68 -19.28 -3.34
N ARG A 57 12.06 -19.52 -4.61
CA ARG A 57 12.80 -20.72 -5.06
C ARG A 57 12.11 -22.05 -4.81
N ARG A 58 10.83 -22.05 -4.44
CA ARG A 58 10.06 -23.30 -4.29
C ARG A 58 9.72 -23.91 -5.65
N TRP A 59 9.52 -23.05 -6.65
CA TRP A 59 9.00 -23.44 -7.95
C TRP A 59 10.01 -23.12 -9.05
N ASP A 60 10.28 -24.09 -9.90
CA ASP A 60 11.10 -23.96 -11.10
C ASP A 60 10.31 -24.51 -12.28
N TRP A 61 9.95 -23.60 -13.17
CA TRP A 61 9.15 -23.88 -14.36
C TRP A 61 10.02 -23.96 -15.61
N ILE A 62 11.32 -23.72 -15.50
CA ILE A 62 12.22 -23.67 -16.64
C ILE A 62 12.39 -25.10 -17.17
N ALA A 63 12.05 -25.29 -18.45
CA ALA A 63 12.22 -26.55 -19.19
C ALA A 63 11.51 -27.80 -18.61
N ARG A 64 10.50 -27.65 -17.74
CA ARG A 64 9.72 -28.78 -17.19
C ARG A 64 8.72 -29.32 -18.21
N ARG A 65 8.63 -30.65 -18.35
CA ARG A 65 7.70 -31.34 -19.25
C ARG A 65 6.38 -31.71 -18.57
N LYS A 66 5.36 -32.05 -19.36
CA LYS A 66 4.05 -32.50 -18.85
C LYS A 66 4.23 -33.76 -17.98
N GLY A 67 3.83 -33.66 -16.72
CA GLY A 67 3.94 -34.75 -15.74
C GLY A 67 5.16 -34.66 -14.83
N GLU A 68 6.08 -33.73 -15.08
CA GLU A 68 7.24 -33.51 -14.21
C GLU A 68 6.87 -32.58 -13.03
N PRO A 69 7.43 -32.82 -11.83
CA PRO A 69 7.22 -31.95 -10.68
C PRO A 69 7.88 -30.59 -10.91
N LEU A 70 7.15 -29.53 -10.58
CA LEU A 70 7.57 -28.13 -10.69
C LEU A 70 8.28 -27.62 -9.43
N ARG A 71 8.32 -28.44 -8.39
CA ARG A 71 9.00 -28.14 -7.15
C ARG A 71 10.50 -28.33 -7.38
N VAL A 72 11.30 -27.36 -6.97
CA VAL A 72 12.77 -27.49 -7.03
C VAL A 72 13.19 -28.72 -6.23
N SER A 73 13.89 -29.66 -6.89
CA SER A 73 14.49 -30.82 -6.26
C SER A 73 15.81 -30.41 -5.63
N THR A 74 15.86 -30.33 -4.30
CA THR A 74 17.14 -30.19 -3.58
C THR A 74 17.92 -31.49 -3.75
N HIS A 75 18.97 -31.48 -4.57
CA HIS A 75 19.99 -32.52 -4.56
C HIS A 75 21.07 -32.06 -3.57
N ASP A 76 21.09 -32.68 -2.39
CA ASP A 76 22.23 -32.65 -1.47
C ASP A 76 23.26 -33.70 -1.89
#